data_AF-Q7X9G3-F1
#
_entry.id   AF-Q7X9G3-F1
#
_cell.length_a   1.000
_cell.length_b   1.000
_cell.length_c   1.000
_cell.angle_alpha   90.00
_cell.angle_beta   90.00
_cell.angle_gamma   90.00
#
_symmetry.space_group_name_H-M   'P 1'
#
loop_
_entity.id
_entity.type
_entity.pdbx_description
1 polymer ?
#
loop_
_entity_poly.entity_id
_entity_poly.type
_entity_poly.pdbx_seq_one_letter_code
_entity_poly.pdbx_strand_id
1 'polypeptide(L)'
;TNVFAYPGGASMEIHQALTRSSSIRNVLPRHEQGGIFSAEGYARASGLPGVCIATSGPGATNLVSGLADALLDSIPIVAVTGQVTRRMIGTDAFQETP
;
A
#
# COMPACT_ATOMS: atom_id res chain seq x y z
N THR A 1 6.81 4.02 -13.83
CA THR A 1 5.83 3.04 -13.31
C THR A 1 4.87 3.72 -12.36
N ASN A 2 3.63 3.27 -12.24
CA ASN A 2 2.63 3.87 -11.34
C ASN A 2 2.61 3.14 -9.99
N VAL A 3 2.38 3.87 -8.91
CA VAL A 3 2.04 3.30 -7.59
C VAL A 3 0.72 3.90 -7.10
N PHE A 4 -0.04 3.13 -6.33
CA PHE A 4 -1.30 3.56 -5.74
C PHE A 4 -1.12 3.70 -4.23
N ALA A 5 -0.75 4.90 -3.77
CA ALA A 5 -0.30 5.12 -2.39
C ALA A 5 -1.19 6.11 -1.63
N TYR A 6 -1.65 5.71 -0.45
CA TYR A 6 -2.33 6.59 0.51
C TYR A 6 -1.38 6.94 1.66
N PRO A 7 -1.20 8.23 2.01
CA PRO A 7 -0.25 8.66 3.04
C PRO A 7 -0.75 8.46 4.46
N GLY A 8 0.19 8.23 5.38
CA GLY A 8 -0.06 8.24 6.82
C GLY A 8 1.25 8.30 7.62
N GLY A 9 1.14 8.35 8.95
CA GLY A 9 2.28 8.62 9.83
C GLY A 9 3.45 7.66 9.64
N ALA A 10 3.18 6.36 9.59
CA ALA A 10 4.22 5.32 9.47
C ALA A 10 4.78 5.15 8.04
N SER A 11 4.13 5.74 7.02
CA SER A 11 4.59 5.70 5.62
C SER A 11 5.06 7.06 5.10
N MET A 12 5.11 8.10 5.96
CA MET A 12 5.43 9.48 5.57
C MET A 12 6.76 9.58 4.79
N GLU A 13 7.80 8.90 5.27
CA GLU A 13 9.12 8.90 4.62
C GLU A 13 9.08 8.30 3.21
N ILE A 14 8.26 7.27 2.98
CA ILE A 14 8.05 6.69 1.65
C ILE A 14 7.37 7.73 0.73
N HIS A 15 6.35 8.43 1.24
CA HIS A 15 5.66 9.48 0.47
C HIS A 15 6.57 10.66 0.16
N GLN A 16 7.41 11.09 1.10
CA GLN A 16 8.43 12.12 0.85
C GLN A 16 9.42 11.68 -0.24
N ALA A 17 9.87 10.43 -0.21
CA ALA A 17 10.74 9.88 -1.25
C ALA A 17 10.05 9.85 -2.63
N LEU A 18 8.76 9.48 -2.69
CA LEU A 18 7.98 9.48 -3.93
C LEU A 18 7.92 10.87 -4.57
N THR A 19 7.84 11.95 -3.80
CA THR A 19 7.84 13.32 -4.36
C THR A 19 9.11 13.69 -5.13
N ARG A 20 10.23 13.02 -4.81
CA ARG A 20 11.54 13.25 -5.43
C ARG A 20 11.79 12.35 -6.63
N SER A 21 10.91 11.38 -6.88
CA SER A 21 11.03 10.48 -8.01
C SER A 21 10.52 11.13 -9.29
N SER A 22 11.33 11.10 -10.35
CA SER A 22 10.91 11.50 -11.70
C SER A 22 10.35 10.33 -12.53
N SER A 23 10.52 9.10 -12.07
CA SER A 23 10.16 7.87 -12.80
C SER A 23 8.93 7.16 -12.24
N ILE A 24 8.54 7.48 -11.00
CA ILE A 24 7.39 6.89 -10.31
C ILE A 24 6.30 7.95 -10.15
N ARG A 25 5.12 7.68 -10.72
CA ARG A 25 3.94 8.49 -10.49
C ARG A 25 3.13 7.89 -9.34
N ASN A 26 2.82 8.69 -8.33
CA ASN A 26 1.85 8.32 -7.30
C ASN A 26 0.42 8.70 -7.75
N VAL A 27 -0.48 7.72 -7.80
CA VAL A 27 -1.92 7.92 -7.97
C VAL A 27 -2.58 7.76 -6.60
N LEU A 28 -2.91 8.90 -5.97
CA LEU A 28 -3.52 8.93 -4.64
C LEU A 28 -4.98 8.42 -4.70
N PRO A 29 -5.32 7.26 -4.11
CA PRO A 29 -6.71 6.87 -3.93
C PRO A 29 -7.36 7.70 -2.81
N ARG A 30 -8.68 7.61 -2.65
CA ARG A 30 -9.40 8.27 -1.54
C ARG A 30 -9.68 7.33 -0.37
N HIS A 31 -9.33 6.06 -0.54
CA HIS A 31 -9.41 5.00 0.46
C HIS A 31 -8.39 3.91 0.07
N GLU A 32 -7.68 3.29 1.01
CA GLU A 32 -6.63 2.29 0.72
C GLU A 32 -7.19 1.07 -0.02
N GLN A 33 -8.42 0.65 0.29
CA GLN A 33 -9.11 -0.41 -0.46
C GLN A 33 -9.26 -0.05 -1.96
N GLY A 34 -9.56 1.21 -2.27
CA GLY A 34 -9.57 1.67 -3.66
C GLY A 34 -8.17 1.67 -4.28
N GLY A 35 -7.12 1.87 -3.47
CA GLY A 35 -5.72 1.77 -3.88
C GLY A 35 -5.32 0.38 -4.33
N ILE A 36 -5.65 -0.66 -3.54
CA ILE A 36 -5.33 -2.04 -3.92
C ILE A 36 -6.14 -2.51 -5.13
N PHE A 37 -7.44 -2.22 -5.22
CA PHE A 37 -8.21 -2.56 -6.41
C PHE A 37 -7.74 -1.81 -7.67
N SER A 38 -7.22 -0.59 -7.52
CA SER A 38 -6.58 0.11 -8.64
C SER A 38 -5.27 -0.55 -9.07
N ALA A 39 -4.47 -1.05 -8.11
CA ALA A 39 -3.26 -1.82 -8.39
C ALA A 39 -3.58 -3.15 -9.08
N GLU A 40 -4.65 -3.83 -8.68
CA GLU A 40 -5.15 -5.03 -9.36
C GLU A 40 -5.64 -4.75 -10.78
N GLY A 41 -6.45 -3.71 -10.97
CA GLY A 41 -6.88 -3.29 -12.30
C GLY A 41 -5.71 -2.97 -13.22
N TYR A 42 -4.68 -2.29 -12.69
CA TYR A 42 -3.43 -2.06 -13.41
C TYR A 42 -2.73 -3.37 -13.77
N ALA A 43 -2.61 -4.30 -12.82
CA ALA A 43 -1.92 -5.57 -13.03
C ALA A 43 -2.61 -6.43 -14.09
N ARG A 44 -3.93 -6.58 -13.99
CA ARG A 44 -4.77 -7.31 -14.96
C ARG A 44 -4.66 -6.74 -16.37
N ALA A 45 -4.69 -5.41 -16.51
CA ALA A 45 -4.69 -4.75 -17.81
C ALA A 45 -3.31 -4.68 -18.47
N SER A 46 -2.23 -4.63 -17.67
CA SER A 46 -0.86 -4.44 -18.18
C SER A 46 -0.03 -5.72 -18.26
N GLY A 47 -0.39 -6.76 -17.51
CA GLY A 47 0.46 -7.94 -17.30
C GLY A 47 1.70 -7.67 -16.43
N LEU A 48 1.83 -6.47 -15.85
CA LEU A 48 2.90 -6.10 -14.93
C LEU A 48 2.42 -6.16 -13.48
N PRO A 49 3.30 -6.33 -12.47
CA PRO A 49 2.89 -6.29 -11.07
C PRO A 49 2.27 -4.95 -10.67
N GLY A 50 1.12 -5.00 -9.99
CA GLY A 50 0.48 -3.83 -9.38
C GLY A 50 1.14 -3.49 -8.05
N VAL A 51 1.34 -2.20 -7.76
CA VAL A 51 2.00 -1.74 -6.53
C VAL A 51 1.10 -0.79 -5.75
N CYS A 52 0.77 -1.16 -4.51
CA CYS A 52 0.03 -0.30 -3.59
C CYS A 52 0.84 -0.04 -2.30
N ILE A 53 0.63 1.13 -1.70
CA ILE A 53 1.35 1.55 -0.49
C ILE A 53 0.36 2.12 0.52
N ALA A 54 0.42 1.64 1.77
CA ALA A 54 -0.39 2.14 2.87
C ALA A 54 0.46 2.44 4.11
N THR A 55 -0.09 3.21 5.05
CA THR A 55 0.49 3.37 6.39
C THR A 55 0.23 2.12 7.25
N SER A 56 0.74 2.12 8.48
CA SER A 56 0.45 1.10 9.49
C SER A 56 -1.02 1.07 9.89
N GLY A 57 -1.38 0.07 10.69
CA GLY A 57 -2.67 0.02 11.36
C GLY A 57 -3.85 0.01 10.38
N PRO A 58 -4.76 1.00 10.45
CA PRO A 58 -5.95 1.04 9.59
C PRO A 58 -5.62 1.10 8.09
N GLY A 59 -4.50 1.72 7.71
CA GLY A 59 -4.09 1.77 6.31
C GLY A 59 -3.77 0.37 5.76
N ALA A 60 -3.05 -0.43 6.54
CA ALA A 60 -2.67 -1.79 6.18
C ALA A 60 -3.89 -2.73 6.16
N THR A 61 -4.76 -2.67 7.17
CA THR A 61 -5.95 -3.55 7.24
C THR A 61 -6.94 -3.30 6.11
N ASN A 62 -7.05 -2.06 5.63
CA ASN A 62 -7.88 -1.72 4.48
C ASN A 62 -7.42 -2.39 3.15
N LEU A 63 -6.18 -2.91 3.09
CA LEU A 63 -5.70 -3.67 1.93
C LEU A 63 -6.15 -5.14 1.94
N VAL A 64 -6.59 -5.68 3.08
CA VAL A 64 -6.81 -7.13 3.26
C VAL A 64 -7.78 -7.71 2.24
N SER A 65 -8.87 -7.02 1.92
CA SER A 65 -9.84 -7.50 0.93
C SER A 65 -9.24 -7.64 -0.46
N GLY A 66 -8.45 -6.68 -0.92
CA GLY A 66 -7.80 -6.74 -2.24
C GLY A 66 -6.64 -7.74 -2.28
N LEU A 67 -5.95 -7.97 -1.16
CA LEU A 67 -4.94 -9.03 -1.08
C LEU A 67 -5.58 -10.41 -1.20
N ALA A 68 -6.75 -10.61 -0.58
CA ALA A 68 -7.52 -11.84 -0.71
C ALA A 68 -8.05 -12.02 -2.16
N ASP A 69 -8.55 -10.95 -2.79
CA ASP A 69 -8.98 -10.98 -4.20
C ASP A 69 -7.83 -11.35 -5.14
N ALA A 70 -6.70 -10.64 -5.03
CA ALA A 70 -5.51 -10.87 -5.82
C ALA A 70 -4.96 -12.29 -5.66
N LEU A 71 -5.00 -12.85 -4.44
CA LEU A 71 -4.58 -14.23 -4.18
C LEU A 71 -5.46 -15.25 -4.92
N LEU A 72 -6.78 -15.08 -4.86
CA LEU A 72 -7.74 -16.00 -5.48
C LEU A 72 -7.68 -15.93 -7.01
N ASP A 73 -7.46 -14.74 -7.56
CA ASP A 73 -7.40 -14.50 -9.00
C ASP A 73 -5.98 -14.60 -9.58
N SER A 74 -4.98 -14.95 -8.76
CA SER A 74 -3.57 -15.05 -9.16
C SER A 74 -3.01 -13.76 -9.76
N ILE A 75 -3.40 -12.61 -9.21
CA ILE A 75 -2.99 -11.28 -9.67
C ILE A 75 -1.66 -10.89 -9.03
N PRO A 76 -0.64 -10.51 -9.81
CA PRO A 76 0.66 -10.14 -9.28
C PRO A 76 0.57 -8.77 -8.58
N ILE A 77 0.65 -8.78 -7.25
CA ILE A 77 0.60 -7.58 -6.40
C ILE A 77 1.83 -7.49 -5.50
N VAL A 78 2.35 -6.27 -5.35
CA VAL A 78 3.31 -5.88 -4.31
C VAL A 78 2.64 -4.83 -3.42
N ALA A 79 2.35 -5.20 -2.17
CA ALA A 79 1.84 -4.29 -1.16
C ALA A 79 2.96 -3.90 -0.20
N VAL A 80 3.19 -2.59 -0.03
CA VAL A 80 4.17 -2.05 0.93
C VAL A 80 3.42 -1.31 2.03
N THR A 81 3.66 -1.69 3.29
CA THR A 81 3.04 -1.05 4.45
C THR A 81 4.08 -0.39 5.34
N GLY A 82 3.77 0.82 5.82
CA GLY A 82 4.47 1.39 6.96
C GLY A 82 4.18 0.58 8.23
N GLN A 83 5.06 0.64 9.21
CA GLN A 83 4.87 0.03 10.53
C GLN A 83 5.42 0.93 11.62
N VAL A 84 4.96 0.73 12.86
CA VAL A 84 5.58 1.31 14.05
C VAL A 84 7.08 0.97 14.11
N THR A 85 7.85 1.81 14.80
CA THR A 85 9.29 1.56 14.93
C THR A 85 9.56 0.20 15.56
N ARG A 86 10.63 -0.49 15.12
CA ARG A 86 10.99 -1.85 15.56
C ARG A 86 10.89 -2.11 17.07
N ARG A 87 11.29 -1.15 17.90
CA ARG A 87 11.25 -1.26 19.38
C ARG A 87 9.85 -1.23 20.00
N MET A 88 8.85 -0.83 19.22
CA MET A 88 7.45 -0.70 19.65
C MET A 88 6.58 -1.84 19.12
N ILE A 89 7.12 -2.74 18.29
CA ILE A 89 6.35 -3.88 17.77
C ILE A 89 5.98 -4.81 18.93
N GLY A 90 4.71 -5.19 19.01
CA GLY A 90 4.10 -6.02 20.05
C GLY A 90 3.77 -5.27 21.34
N THR A 91 3.67 -3.93 21.31
CA THR A 91 3.41 -3.11 22.51
C THR A 91 2.04 -2.43 22.51
N ASP A 92 1.20 -2.76 21.53
CA ASP A 92 -0.06 -2.06 21.23
C ASP A 92 0.15 -0.56 21.02
N ALA A 93 1.23 -0.24 20.30
CA ALA A 93 1.58 1.14 20.00
C ALA A 93 0.53 1.80 19.10
N PHE A 94 0.51 3.14 19.09
CA PHE A 94 -0.43 3.89 18.25
C PHE A 94 -0.36 3.45 16.78
N GLN A 95 -1.51 3.06 16.22
CA GLN A 95 -1.66 2.55 14.85
C GLN A 95 -0.83 1.30 14.55
N GLU A 96 -0.57 0.47 15.56
CA GLU A 96 -0.11 -0.91 15.37
C GLU A 96 -1.29 -1.82 14.99
N THR A 97 -1.00 -2.87 14.22
CA THR A 97 -1.95 -3.96 13.95
C THR A 97 -1.16 -5.27 13.88
N PRO A 98 -1.72 -6.38 14.43
CA PRO A 98 -1.11 -7.72 14.38
C PRO A 98 -0.88 -8.26 12.97
#